data_AF-A0AAV7PYQ4-F1
#
_entry.id   AF-A0AAV7PYQ4-F1
#
_cell.length_a   1.000
_cell.length_b   1.000
_cell.length_c   1.000
_cell.angle_alpha   90.00
_cell.angle_beta   90.00
_cell.angle_gamma   90.00
#
_symmetry.space_group_name_H-M   'P 1'
#
loop_
_entity.id
_entity.type
_entity.pdbx_description
1 polymer ?
#
loop_
_entity_poly.entity_id
_entity_poly.type
_entity_poly.pdbx_seq_one_letter_code
_entity_poly.pdbx_strand_id
1 'polypeptide(L)'
;MGKSDKNKPKLHFDQRKAHKTVGEHMAAPPPTAADTTQEEEPELKQIQAAMQQSLAQIDSKIDSLSFRMDRMTERLNKHAERLDESDRRISDIEDSHTTLTSNHESTSTTLAALQRKVNNLKARSRRNNLHVVGIAKSTDIDNMEGYIECLLTQLLGGNTFSNITCSRESTPLPGSPLHCGEQENSNTPT
;
A
#
# COMPACT_ATOMS: atom_id res chain seq x y z
N MET A 1 35.83 23.74 -15.71
CA MET A 1 37.30 23.71 -15.90
C MET A 1 37.80 22.33 -15.49
N GLY A 2 38.68 21.71 -16.28
CA GLY A 2 39.25 20.38 -15.98
C GLY A 2 39.52 19.57 -17.25
N LYS A 3 40.43 20.06 -18.10
CA LYS A 3 40.98 19.32 -19.23
C LYS A 3 42.20 18.52 -18.74
N SER A 4 42.37 17.29 -19.21
CA SER A 4 43.67 16.60 -19.42
C SER A 4 43.39 15.36 -20.27
N ASP A 5 43.55 15.40 -21.59
CA ASP A 5 44.79 15.16 -22.36
C ASP A 5 45.33 13.73 -22.22
N LYS A 6 45.15 12.88 -23.25
CA LYS A 6 46.14 12.54 -24.31
C LYS A 6 46.86 11.21 -24.01
N ASN A 7 46.63 10.16 -24.81
CA ASN A 7 47.68 9.67 -25.73
C ASN A 7 47.20 8.58 -26.71
N LYS A 8 47.75 8.68 -27.92
CA LYS A 8 47.57 7.94 -29.19
C LYS A 8 48.42 6.61 -29.21
N PRO A 9 48.38 5.70 -30.22
CA PRO A 9 48.24 6.00 -31.65
C PRO A 9 47.46 5.06 -32.58
N LYS A 10 47.11 5.64 -33.74
CA LYS A 10 46.66 4.99 -34.96
C LYS A 10 47.86 4.39 -35.69
N LEU A 11 47.80 3.13 -36.07
CA LEU A 11 48.72 2.52 -37.03
C LEU A 11 48.04 2.45 -38.40
N HIS A 12 48.53 3.27 -39.31
CA HIS A 12 48.31 3.16 -40.75
C HIS A 12 49.70 3.02 -41.37
N PHE A 13 49.97 1.93 -42.08
CA PHE A 13 51.21 1.77 -42.84
C PHE A 13 51.02 0.87 -44.06
N ASP A 14 50.80 1.56 -45.18
CA ASP A 14 51.36 1.41 -46.53
C ASP A 14 51.52 0.06 -47.24
N GLN A 15 50.83 0.02 -48.39
CA GLN A 15 51.14 -0.79 -49.56
C GLN A 15 52.53 -0.46 -50.12
N ARG A 16 53.30 -1.49 -50.47
CA ARG A 16 54.37 -1.38 -51.48
C ARG A 16 54.11 -2.33 -52.64
N LYS A 17 54.10 -1.73 -53.83
CA LYS A 17 54.07 -2.35 -55.15
C LYS A 17 55.50 -2.53 -55.67
N ALA A 18 55.64 -3.59 -56.48
CA ALA A 18 56.59 -3.81 -57.59
C ALA A 18 58.07 -4.08 -57.26
N HIS A 19 58.58 -5.20 -57.76
CA HIS A 19 59.67 -5.19 -58.75
C HIS A 19 59.53 -6.36 -59.73
N LYS A 20 59.91 -6.04 -60.97
CA LYS A 20 59.88 -6.78 -62.22
C LYS A 20 61.30 -7.28 -62.48
N THR A 21 61.48 -8.56 -62.80
CA THR A 21 62.68 -9.06 -63.47
C THR A 21 62.30 -10.14 -64.48
N VAL A 22 62.66 -9.83 -65.72
CA VAL A 22 62.62 -10.67 -66.92
C VAL A 22 63.81 -11.61 -66.88
N GLY A 23 63.62 -12.84 -67.32
CA GLY A 23 64.67 -13.84 -67.51
C GLY A 23 64.08 -15.10 -68.15
N GLU A 24 63.77 -15.03 -69.43
CA GLU A 24 63.63 -16.22 -70.29
C GLU A 24 64.96 -16.98 -70.32
N HIS A 25 64.94 -18.29 -70.10
CA HIS A 25 65.70 -19.24 -70.91
C HIS A 25 65.03 -20.62 -70.86
N MET A 26 64.93 -21.23 -72.03
CA MET A 26 64.23 -22.47 -72.35
C MET A 26 64.93 -23.70 -71.78
N ALA A 27 64.15 -24.67 -71.28
CA ALA A 27 64.26 -26.10 -71.60
C ALA A 27 63.26 -26.93 -70.80
N ALA A 28 62.49 -27.79 -71.48
CA ALA A 28 61.75 -28.92 -70.93
C ALA A 28 61.79 -30.05 -71.98
N PRO A 29 61.49 -31.33 -71.66
CA PRO A 29 61.83 -32.15 -70.49
C PRO A 29 62.46 -33.51 -70.96
N PRO A 30 62.60 -34.58 -70.13
CA PRO A 30 61.48 -35.50 -69.89
C PRO A 30 61.39 -36.05 -68.44
N PRO A 31 60.28 -36.74 -68.09
CA PRO A 31 59.88 -37.07 -66.72
C PRO A 31 60.41 -38.44 -66.29
N THR A 32 60.45 -38.69 -64.97
CA THR A 32 60.11 -39.97 -64.30
C THR A 32 60.74 -40.01 -62.92
N ALA A 33 59.92 -39.84 -61.88
CA ALA A 33 59.96 -40.59 -60.63
C ALA A 33 58.81 -40.07 -59.76
N ALA A 34 57.71 -40.81 -59.75
CA ALA A 34 56.74 -40.72 -58.69
C ALA A 34 57.38 -41.26 -57.41
N ASP A 35 57.38 -40.48 -56.32
CA ASP A 35 57.29 -41.05 -54.98
C ASP A 35 56.84 -40.00 -53.94
N THR A 36 55.69 -40.27 -53.33
CA THR A 36 55.29 -39.88 -51.96
C THR A 36 55.36 -38.40 -51.55
N THR A 37 54.30 -37.62 -51.84
CA THR A 37 53.84 -36.49 -50.99
C THR A 37 52.43 -36.01 -51.38
N GLN A 38 51.40 -36.87 -51.34
CA GLN A 38 50.04 -36.45 -51.69
C GLN A 38 48.96 -37.12 -50.84
N GLU A 39 49.07 -37.10 -49.51
CA GLU A 39 47.92 -37.44 -48.64
C GLU A 39 47.65 -36.45 -47.49
N GLU A 40 48.56 -35.53 -47.14
CA GLU A 40 48.33 -34.57 -46.03
C GLU A 40 47.58 -33.28 -46.42
N GLU A 41 47.61 -32.88 -47.70
CA GLU A 41 46.93 -31.67 -48.19
C GLU A 41 45.38 -31.67 -48.05
N PRO A 42 44.65 -32.79 -48.25
CA PRO A 42 43.19 -32.82 -48.04
C PRO A 42 42.80 -32.72 -46.56
N GLU A 43 43.57 -33.31 -45.64
CA GLU A 43 43.29 -33.25 -44.20
C GLU A 43 43.46 -31.83 -43.64
N LEU A 44 44.53 -31.12 -44.04
CA LEU A 44 44.76 -29.72 -43.66
C LEU A 44 43.62 -28.79 -44.13
N LYS A 45 43.13 -28.98 -45.37
CA LYS A 45 41.97 -28.23 -45.89
C LYS A 45 40.70 -28.55 -45.11
N GLN A 46 40.51 -29.82 -44.71
CA GLN A 46 39.36 -30.23 -43.92
C GLN A 46 39.37 -29.64 -42.51
N ILE A 47 40.54 -29.60 -41.85
CA ILE A 47 40.73 -28.95 -40.54
C ILE A 47 40.47 -27.44 -40.66
N GLN A 48 40.97 -26.79 -41.70
CA GLN A 48 40.73 -25.36 -41.95
C GLN A 48 39.23 -25.07 -42.13
N ALA A 49 38.52 -25.90 -42.89
CA ALA A 49 37.08 -25.77 -43.08
C ALA A 49 36.30 -26.00 -41.78
N ALA A 50 36.67 -26.99 -40.98
CA ALA A 50 36.06 -27.25 -39.67
C ALA A 50 36.29 -26.07 -38.71
N MET A 51 37.48 -25.48 -38.72
CA MET A 51 37.81 -24.31 -37.90
C MET A 51 36.98 -23.08 -38.32
N GLN A 52 36.87 -22.81 -39.62
CA GLN A 52 36.01 -21.74 -40.15
C GLN A 52 34.54 -21.94 -39.78
N GLN A 53 34.03 -23.18 -39.87
CA GLN A 53 32.68 -23.52 -39.45
C GLN A 53 32.49 -23.30 -37.95
N SER A 54 33.47 -23.68 -37.12
CA SER A 54 33.41 -23.47 -35.67
C SER A 54 33.38 -21.99 -35.30
N LEU A 55 34.16 -21.14 -35.99
CA LEU A 55 34.16 -19.69 -35.80
C LEU A 55 32.82 -19.08 -36.16
N ALA A 56 32.24 -19.47 -37.32
CA ALA A 56 30.91 -19.02 -37.71
C ALA A 56 29.81 -19.42 -36.71
N GLN A 57 29.91 -20.60 -36.11
CA GLN A 57 29.00 -21.03 -35.03
C GLN A 57 29.18 -20.20 -33.75
N ILE A 58 30.42 -19.85 -33.40
CA ILE A 58 30.72 -19.00 -32.25
C ILE A 58 30.14 -17.60 -32.47
N ASP A 59 30.35 -17.00 -33.64
CA ASP A 59 29.82 -15.68 -33.99
C ASP A 59 28.29 -15.67 -33.86
N SER A 60 27.61 -16.68 -34.42
CA SER A 60 26.15 -16.81 -34.31
C SER A 60 25.67 -16.93 -32.85
N LYS A 61 26.42 -17.64 -31.99
CA LYS A 61 26.10 -17.75 -30.56
C LYS A 61 26.34 -16.44 -29.81
N ILE A 62 27.38 -15.69 -30.17
CA ILE A 62 27.68 -14.36 -29.61
C ILE A 62 26.58 -13.37 -29.99
N ASP A 63 26.12 -13.38 -31.23
CA ASP A 63 25.00 -12.54 -31.69
C ASP A 63 23.71 -12.88 -30.93
N SER A 64 23.42 -14.17 -30.78
CA SER A 64 22.25 -14.62 -30.01
C SER A 64 22.33 -14.22 -28.54
N LEU A 65 23.51 -14.31 -27.93
CA LEU A 65 23.72 -13.90 -26.55
C LEU A 65 23.55 -12.38 -26.40
N SER A 66 24.12 -11.60 -27.32
CA SER A 66 24.02 -10.14 -27.33
C SER A 66 22.55 -9.71 -27.44
N PHE A 67 21.79 -10.30 -28.36
CA PHE A 67 20.36 -10.06 -28.50
C PHE A 67 19.58 -10.39 -27.22
N ARG A 68 19.92 -11.50 -26.54
CA ARG A 68 19.30 -11.87 -25.27
C ARG A 68 19.66 -10.89 -24.15
N MET A 69 20.88 -10.38 -24.12
CA MET A 69 21.31 -9.37 -23.15
C MET A 69 20.62 -8.02 -23.36
N ASP A 70 20.46 -7.58 -24.61
CA ASP A 70 19.73 -6.35 -24.94
C ASP A 70 18.28 -6.44 -24.47
N ARG A 71 17.61 -7.57 -24.76
CA ARG A 71 16.24 -7.83 -24.30
C ARG A 71 16.13 -7.89 -22.78
N MET A 72 17.14 -8.43 -22.09
CA MET A 72 17.17 -8.46 -20.63
C MET A 72 17.32 -7.05 -20.06
N THR A 73 18.19 -6.23 -20.65
CA THR A 73 18.39 -4.82 -20.28
C THR A 73 17.10 -4.02 -20.46
N GLU A 74 16.39 -4.20 -21.58
CA GLU A 74 15.10 -3.55 -21.81
C GLU A 74 14.06 -3.93 -20.74
N ARG A 75 13.99 -5.21 -20.38
CA ARG A 75 13.08 -5.68 -19.32
C ARG A 75 13.43 -5.11 -17.96
N LEU A 76 14.73 -5.04 -17.63
CA LEU A 76 15.20 -4.46 -16.37
C LEU A 76 14.86 -2.97 -16.29
N ASN A 77 15.03 -2.21 -17.37
CA ASN A 77 14.65 -0.81 -17.43
C ASN A 77 13.14 -0.62 -17.19
N LYS A 78 12.29 -1.42 -17.85
CA LYS A 78 10.84 -1.40 -17.62
C LYS A 78 10.46 -1.77 -16.19
N HIS A 79 11.21 -2.67 -15.55
CA HIS A 79 11.00 -3.01 -14.15
C HIS A 79 11.42 -1.88 -13.20
N ALA A 80 12.54 -1.21 -13.48
CA ALA A 80 12.99 -0.05 -12.73
C ALA A 80 11.97 1.10 -12.79
N GLU A 81 11.47 1.44 -13.99
CA GLU A 81 10.44 2.47 -14.17
C GLU A 81 9.16 2.16 -13.36
N ARG A 82 8.72 0.90 -13.39
CA ARG A 82 7.54 0.46 -12.64
C ARG A 82 7.77 0.48 -11.13
N LEU A 83 9.00 0.22 -10.69
CA LEU A 83 9.36 0.26 -9.28
C LEU A 83 9.36 1.72 -8.79
N ASP A 84 9.99 2.63 -9.53
CA ASP A 84 9.99 4.06 -9.22
C ASP A 84 8.57 4.62 -9.13
N GLU A 85 7.68 4.23 -10.05
CA GLU A 85 6.28 4.63 -10.01
C GLU A 85 5.54 4.04 -8.80
N SER A 86 5.83 2.79 -8.44
CA SER A 86 5.26 2.16 -7.25
C SER A 86 5.72 2.88 -5.98
N ASP A 87 7.00 3.22 -5.88
CA ASP A 87 7.57 3.91 -4.72
C ASP A 87 6.98 5.32 -4.56
N ARG A 88 6.77 6.06 -5.66
CA ARG A 88 6.07 7.36 -5.63
C ARG A 88 4.65 7.21 -5.11
N ARG A 89 3.89 6.25 -5.65
CA ARG A 89 2.51 6.00 -5.20
C ARG A 89 2.44 5.59 -3.74
N ILE A 90 3.42 4.82 -3.26
CA ILE A 90 3.52 4.45 -1.84
C ILE A 90 3.78 5.71 -1.00
N SER A 91 4.73 6.56 -1.40
CA SER A 91 5.02 7.82 -0.70
C SER A 91 3.78 8.72 -0.60
N ASP A 92 3.04 8.90 -1.70
CA ASP A 92 1.81 9.71 -1.71
C ASP A 92 0.74 9.13 -0.76
N ILE A 93 0.62 7.80 -0.72
CA ILE A 93 -0.32 7.10 0.17
C ILE A 93 0.12 7.29 1.63
N GLU A 94 1.39 7.15 1.95
CA GLU A 94 1.94 7.34 3.30
C GLU A 94 1.71 8.78 3.81
N ASP A 95 1.92 9.78 2.96
CA ASP A 95 1.65 11.19 3.29
C ASP A 95 0.15 11.43 3.53
N SER A 96 -0.70 10.87 2.66
CA SER A 96 -2.16 10.98 2.80
C SER A 96 -2.67 10.30 4.07
N HIS A 97 -2.11 9.14 4.42
CA HIS A 97 -2.45 8.39 5.62
C HIS A 97 -2.06 9.18 6.86
N THR A 98 -0.85 9.73 6.90
CA THR A 98 -0.36 10.56 8.01
C THR A 98 -1.28 11.77 8.25
N THR A 99 -1.67 12.45 7.17
CA THR A 99 -2.62 13.58 7.24
C THR A 99 -3.98 13.14 7.78
N LEU A 100 -4.50 12.02 7.30
CA LEU A 100 -5.79 11.49 7.72
C LEU A 100 -5.79 11.08 9.21
N THR A 101 -4.73 10.44 9.67
CA THR A 101 -4.56 10.07 11.09
C THR A 101 -4.55 11.31 11.97
N SER A 102 -3.78 12.35 11.61
CA SER A 102 -3.74 13.62 12.35
C SER A 102 -5.14 14.28 12.43
N ASN A 103 -5.89 14.28 11.33
CA ASN A 103 -7.26 14.81 11.30
C ASN A 103 -8.20 13.98 12.17
N HIS A 104 -8.04 12.66 12.16
CA HIS A 104 -8.83 11.76 13.00
C HIS A 104 -8.59 12.01 14.49
N GLU A 105 -7.34 12.21 14.91
CA GLU A 105 -7.01 12.53 16.30
C GLU A 105 -7.59 13.90 16.72
N SER A 106 -7.49 14.92 15.86
CA SER A 106 -8.09 16.23 16.10
C SER A 106 -9.61 16.17 16.23
N THR A 107 -10.28 15.44 15.33
CA THR A 107 -11.74 15.26 15.40
C THR A 107 -12.17 14.44 16.62
N SER A 108 -11.41 13.40 16.98
CA SER A 108 -11.67 12.59 18.18
C SER A 108 -11.55 13.40 19.46
N THR A 109 -10.50 14.23 19.58
CA THR A 109 -10.29 15.08 20.76
C THR A 109 -11.38 16.15 20.90
N THR A 110 -11.80 16.78 19.80
CA THR A 110 -12.92 17.75 19.81
C THR A 110 -14.24 17.09 20.17
N LEU A 111 -14.53 15.89 19.66
CA LEU A 111 -15.71 15.11 20.02
C LEU A 111 -15.71 14.77 21.52
N ALA A 112 -14.59 14.31 22.07
CA ALA A 112 -14.46 14.04 23.50
C ALA A 112 -14.68 15.31 24.35
N ALA A 113 -14.15 16.46 23.92
CA ALA A 113 -14.37 17.73 24.61
C ALA A 113 -15.84 18.17 24.57
N LEU A 114 -16.50 18.04 23.42
CA LEU A 114 -17.93 18.34 23.27
C LEU A 114 -18.78 17.40 24.14
N GLN A 115 -18.46 16.12 24.18
CA GLN A 115 -19.15 15.15 25.03
C GLN A 115 -19.05 15.54 26.52
N ARG A 116 -17.88 15.96 26.98
CA ARG A 116 -17.70 16.47 28.36
C ARG A 116 -18.55 17.72 28.61
N LYS A 117 -18.59 18.66 27.66
CA LYS A 117 -19.43 19.87 27.77
C LYS A 117 -20.92 19.51 27.85
N VAL A 118 -21.39 18.62 26.99
CA VAL A 118 -22.79 18.14 27.01
C VAL A 118 -23.12 17.47 28.34
N ASN A 119 -22.24 16.60 28.84
CA ASN A 119 -22.44 15.94 30.13
C ASN A 119 -22.46 16.95 31.29
N ASN A 120 -21.59 17.97 31.26
CA ASN A 120 -21.58 19.02 32.27
C ASN A 120 -22.88 19.85 32.23
N LEU A 121 -23.36 20.21 31.04
CA LEU A 121 -24.62 20.94 30.87
C LEU A 121 -25.82 20.10 31.35
N LYS A 122 -25.85 18.81 31.02
CA LYS A 122 -26.88 17.87 31.54
C LYS A 122 -26.84 17.80 33.06
N ALA A 123 -25.66 17.66 33.66
CA ALA A 123 -25.52 17.64 35.11
C ALA A 123 -25.94 18.97 35.76
N ARG A 124 -25.61 20.11 35.15
CA ARG A 124 -26.04 21.44 35.62
C ARG A 124 -27.54 21.64 35.51
N SER A 125 -28.15 21.17 34.42
CA SER A 125 -29.59 21.23 34.21
C SER A 125 -30.33 20.37 35.22
N ARG A 126 -29.80 19.20 35.58
CA ARG A 126 -30.42 18.29 36.56
C ARG A 126 -30.17 18.66 38.02
N ARG A 127 -29.25 19.59 38.33
CA ARG A 127 -28.88 19.94 39.72
C ARG A 127 -30.04 20.47 40.55
N ASN A 128 -31.03 21.09 39.93
CA ASN A 128 -32.22 21.61 40.59
C ASN A 128 -33.42 20.66 40.45
N ASN A 129 -33.23 19.48 39.86
CA ASN A 129 -34.30 18.51 39.69
C ASN A 129 -34.32 17.57 40.90
N LEU A 130 -35.48 17.45 41.54
CA LEU A 130 -35.74 16.46 42.58
C LEU A 130 -36.36 15.21 41.94
N HIS A 131 -35.80 14.03 42.23
CA HIS A 131 -36.39 12.76 41.83
C HIS A 131 -37.17 12.17 43.00
N VAL A 132 -38.50 12.14 42.89
CA VAL A 132 -39.38 11.51 43.87
C VAL A 132 -39.78 10.13 43.36
N VAL A 133 -39.44 9.08 44.11
CA VAL A 133 -39.68 7.67 43.75
C VAL A 133 -40.69 7.07 44.74
N GLY A 134 -41.51 6.13 44.27
CA GLY A 134 -42.49 5.41 45.12
C GLY A 134 -43.90 6.02 45.12
N ILE A 135 -44.19 6.96 44.22
CA ILE A 135 -45.55 7.46 44.01
C ILE A 135 -46.36 6.41 43.26
N ALA A 136 -47.49 5.97 43.84
CA ALA A 136 -48.36 4.96 43.25
C ALA A 136 -48.96 5.43 41.91
N LYS A 137 -48.97 4.58 40.89
CA LYS A 137 -49.47 4.94 39.55
C LYS A 137 -50.92 5.43 39.55
N SER A 138 -51.75 4.90 40.44
CA SER A 138 -53.17 5.25 40.62
C SER A 138 -53.41 6.68 41.11
N THR A 139 -52.36 7.41 41.54
CA THR A 139 -52.43 8.85 41.77
C THR A 139 -52.15 9.61 40.47
N ASP A 140 -52.96 9.37 39.44
CA ASP A 140 -53.11 10.35 38.35
C ASP A 140 -53.99 11.47 38.89
N ILE A 141 -53.41 12.24 39.81
CA ILE A 141 -54.00 13.47 40.27
C ILE A 141 -53.81 14.44 39.10
N ASP A 142 -54.92 14.89 38.49
CA ASP A 142 -54.94 15.88 37.40
C ASP A 142 -54.08 17.13 37.72
N ASN A 143 -53.80 17.35 39.00
CA ASN A 143 -52.88 18.35 39.52
C ASN A 143 -51.75 17.74 40.36
N MET A 144 -50.78 17.12 39.70
CA MET A 144 -49.55 16.61 40.33
C MET A 144 -48.71 17.69 41.02
N GLU A 145 -48.71 18.90 40.47
CA GLU A 145 -47.98 20.05 41.02
C GLU A 145 -48.54 20.41 42.40
N GLY A 146 -49.87 20.52 42.53
CA GLY A 146 -50.53 20.80 43.82
C GLY A 146 -50.34 19.69 44.86
N TYR A 147 -50.30 18.42 44.45
CA TYR A 147 -50.01 17.31 45.37
C TYR A 147 -48.59 17.40 45.94
N ILE A 148 -47.59 17.64 45.07
CA ILE A 148 -46.20 17.79 45.49
C ILE A 148 -46.01 19.05 46.34
N GLU A 149 -46.67 20.17 46.00
CA GLU A 149 -46.66 21.38 46.83
C GLU A 149 -47.18 21.13 48.25
N CYS A 150 -48.32 20.45 48.39
CA CYS A 150 -48.87 20.06 49.69
C CYS A 150 -47.93 19.11 50.45
N LEU A 151 -47.38 18.10 49.77
CA LEU A 151 -46.46 17.13 50.37
C LEU A 151 -45.19 17.79 50.90
N LEU A 152 -44.56 18.67 50.09
CA LEU A 152 -43.35 19.38 50.50
C LEU A 152 -43.62 20.34 51.65
N THR A 153 -44.77 21.04 51.62
CA THR A 153 -45.19 21.94 52.70
C THR A 153 -45.37 21.18 54.01
N GLN A 154 -45.95 19.99 53.95
CA GLN A 154 -46.16 19.12 55.10
C GLN A 154 -44.84 18.54 55.67
N LEU A 155 -43.89 18.17 54.80
CA LEU A 155 -42.63 17.54 55.23
C LEU A 155 -41.57 18.53 55.72
N LEU A 156 -41.42 19.66 55.04
CA LEU A 156 -40.31 20.59 55.25
C LEU A 156 -40.68 21.79 56.13
N GLY A 157 -41.98 22.03 56.35
CA GLY A 157 -42.47 23.10 57.22
C GLY A 157 -42.03 24.49 56.75
N GLY A 158 -42.78 25.08 55.81
CA GLY A 158 -42.46 26.40 55.28
C GLY A 158 -43.50 26.90 54.27
N ASN A 159 -43.34 28.16 53.87
CA ASN A 159 -44.25 28.87 52.95
C ASN A 159 -44.30 28.18 51.58
N THR A 160 -45.41 28.40 50.88
CA THR A 160 -45.77 27.83 49.56
C THR A 160 -44.59 27.75 48.61
N PHE A 161 -44.20 26.53 48.26
CA PHE A 161 -43.35 26.29 47.10
C PHE A 161 -44.12 26.75 45.86
N SER A 162 -43.55 27.68 45.09
CA SER A 162 -44.17 28.22 43.89
C SER A 162 -43.28 27.97 42.68
N ASN A 163 -43.90 27.80 41.50
CA ASN A 163 -43.21 27.45 40.25
C ASN A 163 -42.57 26.05 40.27
N ILE A 164 -43.19 25.08 40.96
CA ILE A 164 -42.82 23.68 40.80
C ILE A 164 -43.41 23.21 39.47
N THR A 165 -42.57 22.70 38.58
CA THR A 165 -43.02 21.97 37.40
C THR A 165 -42.77 20.49 37.63
N CYS A 166 -43.83 19.69 37.54
CA CYS A 166 -43.76 18.26 37.73
C CYS A 166 -44.01 17.54 36.42
N SER A 167 -43.26 16.48 36.16
CA SER A 167 -43.54 15.58 35.04
C SER A 167 -43.21 14.16 35.46
N ARG A 168 -44.09 13.21 35.15
CA ARG A 168 -43.79 11.79 35.31
C ARG A 168 -42.84 11.36 34.19
N GLU A 169 -41.66 10.90 34.55
CA GLU A 169 -40.72 10.34 33.57
C GLU A 169 -41.27 8.99 33.07
N SER A 170 -41.58 8.88 31.78
CA SER A 170 -42.11 7.64 31.17
C SER A 170 -41.05 6.55 30.98
N THR A 171 -39.76 6.87 31.17
CA THR A 171 -38.69 5.87 31.04
C THR A 171 -38.26 5.36 32.42
N PRO A 172 -38.19 4.03 32.62
CA PRO A 172 -37.63 3.48 33.85
C PRO A 172 -36.18 3.96 34.00
N LEU A 173 -35.81 4.43 35.19
CA LEU A 173 -34.42 4.74 35.50
C LEU A 173 -33.55 3.50 35.20
N PRO A 174 -32.40 3.66 34.53
CA PRO A 174 -31.51 2.54 34.22
C PRO A 174 -31.08 1.86 35.53
N GLY A 175 -31.50 0.61 35.71
CA GLY A 175 -31.24 -0.20 36.91
C GLY A 175 -32.45 -0.48 37.81
N SER A 176 -33.66 -0.05 37.45
CA SER A 176 -34.88 -0.40 38.21
C SER A 176 -35.28 -1.87 37.93
N PRO A 177 -35.47 -2.73 38.95
CA PRO A 177 -35.97 -4.07 38.72
C PRO A 177 -37.41 -3.99 38.19
N LEU A 178 -37.62 -4.50 36.98
CA LEU A 178 -38.96 -4.75 36.44
C LEU A 178 -39.57 -5.91 37.23
N HIS A 179 -40.38 -5.62 38.25
CA HIS A 179 -41.26 -6.65 38.81
C HIS A 179 -42.48 -6.06 39.51
N CYS A 180 -43.65 -6.25 38.88
CA CYS A 180 -44.77 -7.01 39.43
C CYS A 180 -45.81 -7.11 38.32
N GLY A 181 -45.82 -8.25 37.63
CA GLY A 181 -46.96 -8.64 36.81
C GLY A 181 -48.14 -8.93 37.73
N GLU A 182 -49.32 -8.46 37.31
CA GLU A 182 -50.59 -8.86 37.89
C GLU A 182 -50.71 -10.39 37.75
N GLN A 183 -50.71 -11.10 38.87
CA GLN A 183 -51.20 -12.48 38.92
C GLN A 183 -52.72 -12.41 38.82
N GLU A 184 -53.25 -12.60 37.61
CA GLU A 184 -54.66 -12.93 37.42
C GLU A 184 -54.93 -14.29 38.08
N ASN A 185 -55.64 -14.26 39.20
CA ASN A 185 -56.23 -15.43 39.82
C ASN A 185 -57.38 -15.95 38.93
N SER A 186 -57.10 -16.88 38.02
CA SER A 186 -58.14 -17.68 37.38
C SER A 186 -58.49 -18.88 38.28
N ASN A 187 -59.48 -18.69 39.13
CA ASN A 187 -60.25 -19.79 39.72
C ASN A 187 -61.11 -20.43 38.62
N THR A 188 -60.96 -21.73 38.39
CA THR A 188 -61.98 -22.56 37.72
C THR A 188 -62.17 -23.85 38.51
N PRO A 189 -63.36 -24.14 39.06
CA PRO A 189 -63.68 -25.45 39.59
C PRO A 189 -64.15 -26.39 38.47
N THR A 190 -63.63 -27.62 38.57
CA THR A 190 -63.99 -28.94 38.00
C THR A 190 -65.08 -29.04 36.94
#